data_AF-A0A3D0H7J3-F1
#
_entry.id   AF-A0A3D0H7J3-F1
#
_cell.length_a   1.000
_cell.length_b   1.000
_cell.length_c   1.000
_cell.angle_alpha   90.00
_cell.angle_beta   90.00
_cell.angle_gamma   90.00
#
_symmetry.space_group_name_H-M   'P 1'
#
loop_
_entity.id
_entity.type
_entity.pdbx_description
1 polymer ?
#
loop_
_entity_poly.entity_id
_entity_poly.type
_entity_poly.pdbx_seq_one_letter_code
_entity_poly.pdbx_strand_id
1 'polypeptide(L)'
;MGWNGHGSGVVAVVEPDGENLEFYESGTFEPDDGGRIAFRNVFHWRQTGPKTIRLQHLRHGPTDPVALIDLVAEGTGTWSTVRSHHCRDDDYRARLYSQGPDIVLHWSVTGPRKQATIEYRYLP
;
A
#
# COMPACT_ATOMS: atom_id res chain seq x y z
N MET A 1 -6.89 9.19 -20.12
CA MET A 1 -6.06 7.97 -19.94
C MET A 1 -6.40 7.42 -18.57
N GLY A 2 -6.97 6.23 -18.53
CA GLY A 2 -7.36 5.58 -17.27
C GLY A 2 -6.23 4.68 -16.81
N TRP A 3 -6.00 4.60 -15.50
CA TRP A 3 -5.05 3.65 -14.90
C TRP A 3 -5.74 2.32 -14.55
N ASN A 4 -6.77 1.95 -15.31
CA ASN A 4 -7.41 0.66 -15.15
C ASN A 4 -6.51 -0.39 -15.78
N GLY A 5 -6.37 -1.52 -15.12
CA GLY A 5 -5.45 -2.57 -15.49
C GLY A 5 -5.13 -3.45 -14.32
N HIS A 6 -4.16 -4.34 -14.51
CA HIS A 6 -3.73 -5.28 -13.50
C HIS A 6 -2.21 -5.36 -13.44
N GLY A 7 -1.69 -5.67 -12.27
CA GLY A 7 -0.26 -5.85 -12.06
C GLY A 7 0.02 -7.21 -11.44
N SER A 8 1.17 -7.77 -11.77
CA SER A 8 1.72 -8.95 -11.12
C SER A 8 3.21 -8.79 -10.90
N GLY A 9 3.73 -9.43 -9.86
CA GLY A 9 5.11 -9.26 -9.46
C GLY A 9 5.49 -10.16 -8.29
N VAL A 10 6.69 -9.90 -7.78
CA VAL A 10 7.26 -10.58 -6.62
C VAL A 10 7.48 -9.57 -5.50
N VAL A 11 7.39 -10.05 -4.26
CA VAL A 11 7.65 -9.26 -3.07
C VAL A 11 8.68 -9.99 -2.23
N ALA A 12 9.82 -9.34 -2.00
CA ALA A 12 10.79 -9.79 -1.01
C ALA A 12 10.55 -9.00 0.29
N VAL A 13 10.41 -9.69 1.41
CA VAL A 13 10.18 -9.08 2.72
C VAL A 13 11.47 -9.15 3.54
N VAL A 14 11.88 -8.01 4.09
CA VAL A 14 12.99 -7.91 5.04
C VAL A 14 12.45 -7.40 6.38
N GLU A 15 12.94 -7.97 7.47
CA GLU A 15 12.63 -7.58 8.84
C GLU A 15 13.92 -7.09 9.52
N PRO A 16 14.24 -5.79 9.42
CA PRO A 16 15.53 -5.27 9.89
C PRO A 16 15.72 -5.33 11.41
N ASP A 17 14.65 -5.23 12.20
CA ASP A 17 14.73 -5.07 13.66
C ASP A 17 13.56 -5.69 14.46
N GLY A 18 12.71 -6.50 13.84
CA GLY A 18 11.61 -7.22 14.51
C GLY A 18 10.31 -6.41 14.70
N GLU A 19 10.33 -5.10 14.45
CA GLU A 19 9.16 -4.21 14.58
C GLU A 19 8.78 -3.53 13.25
N ASN A 20 9.69 -3.60 12.29
CA ASN A 20 9.58 -3.02 10.96
C ASN A 20 9.66 -4.11 9.90
N LEU A 21 8.87 -3.94 8.84
CA LEU A 21 8.93 -4.78 7.64
C LEU A 21 9.13 -3.90 6.42
N GLU A 22 10.05 -4.31 5.55
CA GLU A 22 10.29 -3.68 4.26
C GLU A 22 9.87 -4.63 3.15
N PHE A 23 8.90 -4.19 2.34
CA PHE A 23 8.38 -4.93 1.20
C PHE A 23 9.02 -4.37 -0.06
N TYR A 24 9.93 -5.15 -0.64
CA TYR A 24 10.58 -4.85 -1.91
C TYR A 24 9.77 -5.48 -3.04
N GLU A 25 8.94 -4.66 -3.69
CA GLU A 25 8.07 -5.09 -4.77
C GLU A 25 8.74 -4.85 -6.13
N SER A 26 8.63 -5.81 -7.04
CA SER A 26 8.95 -5.60 -8.44
C SER A 26 8.05 -6.42 -9.36
N GLY A 27 7.67 -5.85 -10.49
CA GLY A 27 6.73 -6.50 -11.38
C GLY A 27 6.38 -5.69 -12.61
N THR A 28 5.26 -6.06 -13.23
CA THR A 28 4.72 -5.40 -14.42
C THR A 28 3.25 -5.08 -14.23
N PHE A 29 2.87 -3.88 -14.64
CA PHE A 29 1.50 -3.42 -14.74
C PHE A 29 1.09 -3.38 -16.22
N GLU A 30 -0.09 -3.89 -16.52
CA GLU A 30 -0.70 -3.95 -17.85
C GLU A 30 -1.97 -3.12 -17.82
N PRO A 31 -1.93 -1.87 -18.35
CA PRO A 31 -3.11 -1.05 -18.53
C PRO A 31 -4.10 -1.69 -19.50
N ASP A 32 -5.40 -1.43 -19.31
CA ASP A 32 -6.45 -1.92 -20.20
C ASP A 32 -6.36 -1.32 -21.62
N ASP A 33 -5.79 -0.12 -21.75
CA ASP A 33 -5.53 0.53 -23.05
C ASP A 33 -4.24 0.03 -23.72
N GLY A 34 -3.57 -0.95 -23.10
CA GLY A 34 -2.47 -1.70 -23.65
C GLY A 34 -1.08 -1.22 -23.20
N GLY A 35 -0.08 -2.03 -23.55
CA GLY A 35 1.30 -1.82 -23.14
C GLY A 35 1.64 -2.52 -21.82
N ARG A 36 2.89 -2.35 -21.39
CA ARG A 36 3.40 -2.96 -20.16
C ARG A 36 4.39 -2.01 -19.49
N ILE A 37 4.17 -1.76 -18.22
CA ILE A 37 4.95 -0.83 -17.41
C ILE A 37 5.63 -1.63 -16.31
N ALA A 38 6.97 -1.69 -16.32
CA ALA A 38 7.71 -2.26 -15.20
C ALA A 38 7.63 -1.33 -13.99
N PHE A 39 7.41 -1.89 -12.81
CA PHE A 39 7.38 -1.12 -11.56
C PHE A 39 8.32 -1.70 -10.51
N ARG A 40 8.76 -0.83 -9.61
CA ARG A 40 9.46 -1.18 -8.37
C ARG A 40 8.97 -0.27 -7.26
N ASN A 41 8.57 -0.85 -6.14
CA ASN A 41 8.20 -0.11 -4.93
C ASN A 41 8.99 -0.66 -3.74
N VAL A 42 9.22 0.20 -2.77
CA VAL A 42 9.71 -0.22 -1.46
C VAL A 42 8.78 0.39 -0.42
N PHE A 43 8.01 -0.47 0.22
CA PHE A 43 7.08 -0.08 1.27
C PHE A 43 7.63 -0.46 2.64
N HIS A 44 7.51 0.47 3.57
CA HIS A 44 7.91 0.29 4.96
C HIS A 44 6.67 0.24 5.84
N TRP A 45 6.48 -0.89 6.50
CA TRP A 45 5.41 -1.17 7.44
C TRP A 45 5.99 -1.18 8.84
N ARG A 46 5.41 -0.40 9.74
CA ARG A 46 5.89 -0.33 11.12
C ARG A 46 4.76 -0.28 12.12
N GLN A 47 4.91 -0.96 13.24
CA GLN A 47 4.00 -0.78 14.36
C GLN A 47 4.28 0.58 15.02
N THR A 48 3.24 1.37 15.28
CA THR A 48 3.35 2.70 15.94
C THR A 48 2.54 2.80 17.22
N GLY A 49 1.79 1.75 17.56
CA GLY A 49 1.08 1.60 18.81
C GLY A 49 0.49 0.19 18.95
N PRO A 50 -0.25 -0.11 20.03
CA PRO A 50 -0.76 -1.46 20.30
C PRO A 50 -1.68 -2.03 19.21
N LYS A 51 -2.33 -1.15 18.44
CA LYS A 51 -3.27 -1.52 17.37
C LYS A 51 -3.05 -0.71 16.09
N THR A 52 -1.95 0.04 15.99
CA THR A 52 -1.72 0.99 14.89
C THR A 52 -0.49 0.60 14.10
N ILE A 53 -0.64 0.56 12.77
CA ILE A 53 0.42 0.27 11.81
C ILE A 53 0.53 1.48 10.89
N ARG A 54 1.75 1.94 10.62
CA ARG A 54 2.03 2.98 9.63
C ARG A 54 2.60 2.35 8.37
N LEU A 55 2.08 2.79 7.23
CA LEU A 55 2.60 2.47 5.91
C LEU A 55 3.28 3.69 5.31
N GLN A 56 4.50 3.49 4.81
CA GLN A 56 5.31 4.52 4.16
C GLN A 56 5.90 4.01 2.85
N HIS A 57 6.20 4.91 1.92
CA HIS A 57 6.91 4.58 0.69
C HIS A 57 8.33 5.13 0.73
N LEU A 58 9.32 4.27 0.49
CA LEU A 58 10.75 4.62 0.50
C LEU A 58 11.27 5.06 -0.88
N ARG A 59 10.47 5.81 -1.67
CA ARG A 59 10.87 6.21 -3.04
C ARG A 59 12.08 7.14 -3.09
N HIS A 60 12.36 7.81 -1.97
CA HIS A 60 13.52 8.69 -1.80
C HIS A 60 14.63 8.01 -0.97
N GLY A 61 14.51 6.70 -0.71
CA GLY A 61 15.41 5.93 0.14
C GLY A 61 14.93 5.84 1.60
N PRO A 62 15.65 5.07 2.45
CA PRO A 62 15.24 4.78 3.82
C PRO A 62 15.32 5.98 4.77
N THR A 63 16.12 7.00 4.43
CA THR A 63 16.30 8.19 5.27
C THR A 63 15.27 9.30 5.00
N ASP A 64 14.44 9.16 3.96
CA ASP A 64 13.38 10.11 3.60
C ASP A 64 12.06 9.37 3.25
N PRO A 65 11.45 8.69 4.23
CA PRO A 65 10.25 7.91 4.01
C PRO A 65 9.03 8.80 3.80
N VAL A 66 8.30 8.60 2.71
CA VAL A 66 7.03 9.29 2.46
C VAL A 66 5.92 8.58 3.21
N ALA A 67 5.41 9.19 4.28
CA ALA A 67 4.27 8.65 5.02
C ALA A 67 3.02 8.62 4.13
N LEU A 68 2.42 7.43 3.98
CA LEU A 68 1.20 7.25 3.20
C LEU A 68 -0.02 7.27 4.11
N ILE A 69 -0.09 6.36 5.09
CA ILE A 69 -1.29 6.24 5.91
C ILE A 69 -1.01 5.54 7.25
N ASP A 70 -1.83 5.85 8.24
CA ASP A 70 -1.92 5.10 9.49
C ASP A 70 -3.19 4.24 9.48
N LEU A 71 -3.04 2.97 9.84
CA LEU A 71 -4.11 1.98 9.92
C LEU A 71 -4.30 1.55 11.37
N VAL A 72 -5.54 1.51 11.85
CA VAL A 72 -5.90 0.99 13.17
C VAL A 72 -6.69 -0.29 13.03
N ALA A 73 -6.40 -1.28 13.88
CA ALA A 73 -7.12 -2.54 13.93
C ALA A 73 -8.58 -2.30 14.39
N GLU A 74 -9.54 -2.75 13.59
CA GLU A 74 -10.98 -2.68 13.90
C GLU A 74 -11.51 -3.99 14.53
N GLY A 75 -10.75 -5.06 14.41
CA GLY A 75 -11.10 -6.39 14.89
C GLY A 75 -10.06 -7.41 14.42
N THR A 76 -10.41 -8.69 14.47
CA THR A 76 -9.53 -9.75 13.99
C THR A 76 -9.33 -9.62 12.48
N GLY A 77 -8.08 -9.44 12.05
CA GLY A 77 -7.70 -9.46 10.64
C GLY A 77 -8.18 -8.28 9.80
N THR A 78 -8.65 -7.17 10.41
CA THR A 78 -9.08 -5.98 9.67
C THR A 78 -8.51 -4.71 10.27
N TRP A 79 -7.99 -3.83 9.40
CA TRP A 79 -7.54 -2.50 9.76
C TRP A 79 -8.10 -1.46 8.80
N SER A 80 -8.35 -0.25 9.31
CA SER A 80 -8.83 0.88 8.52
C SER A 80 -8.03 2.14 8.82
N THR A 81 -8.11 3.09 7.89
CA THR A 81 -7.46 4.39 7.99
C THR A 81 -7.87 5.16 9.24
N VAL A 82 -6.90 5.61 10.04
CA VAL A 82 -7.13 6.48 11.21
C VAL A 82 -7.61 7.87 10.78
N ARG A 83 -6.93 8.47 9.79
CA ARG A 83 -7.29 9.75 9.16
C ARG A 83 -6.93 9.68 7.69
N SER A 84 -7.78 10.20 6.80
CA SER A 84 -7.45 10.24 5.39
C SER A 84 -6.15 11.02 5.19
N HIS A 85 -5.31 10.49 4.31
CA HIS A 85 -4.11 11.20 3.90
C HIS A 85 -4.48 12.14 2.76
N HIS A 86 -4.36 13.44 3.00
CA HIS A 86 -4.60 14.45 1.98
C HIS A 86 -3.32 14.64 1.17
N CYS A 87 -3.34 14.15 -0.07
CA CYS A 87 -2.29 14.43 -1.02
C CYS A 87 -2.79 15.51 -1.97
N ARG A 88 -2.40 16.77 -1.70
CA ARG A 88 -2.97 17.94 -2.36
C ARG A 88 -4.49 17.97 -2.17
N ASP A 89 -5.26 17.92 -3.26
CA ASP A 89 -6.73 18.00 -3.23
C ASP A 89 -7.42 16.63 -3.21
N ASP A 90 -6.66 15.53 -3.21
CA ASP A 90 -7.20 14.17 -3.21
C ASP A 90 -7.13 13.54 -1.81
N ASP A 91 -8.21 12.88 -1.43
CA ASP A 91 -8.35 12.09 -0.21
C ASP A 91 -7.97 10.64 -0.44
N TYR A 92 -6.96 10.17 0.29
CA TYR A 92 -6.53 8.78 0.29
C TYR A 92 -7.02 8.07 1.55
N ARG A 93 -7.64 6.91 1.34
CA ARG A 93 -8.01 5.96 2.38
C ARG A 93 -7.57 4.57 1.99
N ALA A 94 -7.27 3.75 2.99
CA ALA A 94 -6.96 2.36 2.85
C ALA A 94 -7.68 1.48 3.89
N ARG A 95 -7.97 0.24 3.48
CA ARG A 95 -8.37 -0.86 4.36
C ARG A 95 -7.46 -2.05 4.10
N LEU A 96 -7.02 -2.69 5.17
CA LEU A 96 -6.19 -3.88 5.13
C LEU A 96 -6.99 -5.05 5.70
N TYR A 97 -6.96 -6.16 5.00
CA TYR A 97 -7.56 -7.41 5.42
C TYR A 97 -6.48 -8.49 5.46
N SER A 98 -6.52 -9.31 6.51
CA SER A 98 -5.74 -10.55 6.60
C SER A 98 -6.74 -11.71 6.65
N GLN A 99 -6.70 -12.57 5.65
CA GLN A 99 -7.57 -13.74 5.51
C GLN A 99 -6.71 -14.99 5.32
N GLY A 100 -6.43 -15.70 6.41
CA GLY A 100 -5.49 -16.83 6.36
C GLY A 100 -4.08 -16.34 5.98
N PRO A 101 -3.41 -16.93 4.97
CA PRO A 101 -2.10 -16.47 4.52
C PRO A 101 -2.16 -15.20 3.66
N ASP A 102 -3.35 -14.82 3.19
CA ASP A 102 -3.50 -13.74 2.22
C ASP A 102 -3.62 -12.39 2.92
N ILE A 103 -2.94 -11.38 2.38
CA ILE A 103 -3.06 -9.99 2.81
C ILE A 103 -3.59 -9.17 1.64
N VAL A 104 -4.65 -8.41 1.89
CA VAL A 104 -5.29 -7.57 0.88
C VAL A 104 -5.35 -6.13 1.36
N LEU A 105 -4.74 -5.22 0.60
CA LEU A 105 -4.75 -3.78 0.86
C LEU A 105 -5.57 -3.07 -0.21
N HIS A 106 -6.71 -2.51 0.18
CA HIS A 106 -7.59 -1.73 -0.67
C HIS A 106 -7.37 -0.25 -0.44
N TRP A 107 -7.00 0.47 -1.50
CA TRP A 107 -6.98 1.92 -1.53
C TRP A 107 -8.24 2.47 -2.19
N SER A 108 -8.76 3.55 -1.62
CA SER A 108 -9.76 4.41 -2.23
C SER A 108 -9.20 5.82 -2.27
N VAL A 109 -9.13 6.39 -3.48
CA VAL A 109 -8.72 7.76 -3.73
C VAL A 109 -9.90 8.52 -4.32
N THR A 110 -10.29 9.59 -3.65
CA THR A 110 -11.41 10.45 -4.03
C THR A 110 -10.94 11.89 -4.05
N GLY A 111 -11.09 12.57 -5.18
CA GLY A 111 -10.71 13.97 -5.30
C GLY A 111 -10.86 14.48 -6.73
N PRO A 112 -10.69 15.80 -6.94
CA PRO A 112 -10.87 16.43 -8.23
C PRO A 112 -9.75 16.05 -9.23
N ARG A 113 -8.61 15.53 -8.74
CA ARG A 113 -7.50 15.13 -9.61
C ARG A 113 -7.47 13.62 -9.84
N LYS A 114 -7.87 12.83 -8.84
CA LYS A 114 -7.90 11.37 -8.95
C LYS A 114 -9.16 10.78 -8.33
N GLN A 115 -9.79 9.90 -9.10
CA GLN A 115 -10.86 9.02 -8.65
C GLN A 115 -10.43 7.59 -8.97
N ALA A 116 -10.04 6.82 -7.95
CA ALA A 116 -9.50 5.47 -8.17
C ALA A 116 -9.74 4.53 -6.99
N THR A 117 -9.85 3.25 -7.31
CA THR A 117 -9.73 2.14 -6.36
C THR A 117 -8.55 1.29 -6.78
N ILE A 118 -7.68 0.93 -5.84
CA ILE A 118 -6.49 0.10 -6.11
C ILE A 118 -6.47 -1.04 -5.11
N GLU A 119 -6.31 -2.25 -5.57
CA GLU A 119 -6.24 -3.45 -4.75
C GLU A 119 -4.87 -4.09 -4.90
N TYR A 120 -4.17 -4.26 -3.77
CA TYR A 120 -2.96 -5.07 -3.68
C TYR A 120 -3.34 -6.38 -3.01
N ARG A 121 -2.96 -7.52 -3.61
CA ARG A 121 -3.08 -8.85 -3.01
C ARG A 121 -1.68 -9.42 -2.86
N TYR A 122 -1.28 -9.66 -1.62
CA TYR A 122 -0.06 -10.37 -1.28
C TYR A 122 -0.45 -11.82 -0.98
N LEU A 123 0.06 -12.71 -1.83
CA LEU A 123 -0.14 -14.16 -1.73
C LEU A 123 1.14 -14.80 -1.15
N PRO A 124 1.04 -15.95 -0.46
CA PRO A 124 2.19 -16.68 0.06
C PRO A 124 3.15 -17.19 -1.02
#